data_AF-A0A0Q3CHM4-F1
#
_entry.id   AF-A0A0Q3CHM4-F1
#
_cell.length_a   1.000
_cell.length_b   1.000
_cell.length_c   1.000
_cell.angle_alpha   90.00
_cell.angle_beta   90.00
_cell.angle_gamma   90.00
#
_symmetry.space_group_name_H-M   'P 1'
#
loop_
_entity.id
_entity.type
_entity.pdbx_description
1 polymer ?
#
loop_
_entity_poly.entity_id
_entity_poly.type
_entity_poly.pdbx_seq_one_letter_code
_entity_poly.pdbx_strand_id
1 'polypeptide(L)'
;MELLNTYDDKETAEIFFERIEGEKRLASERDATETVYNLFGQPTWKNLYLLDMFNLKELQGIIECRKNGQSFDQERHREIIKMLEYAAKSFDLIIPAHWR
;
A
#
# COMPACT_ATOMS: atom_id res chain seq x y z
N MET A 1 8.00 -13.58 -1.17
CA MET A 1 6.70 -12.86 -1.10
C MET A 1 6.16 -12.80 0.33
N GLU A 2 5.45 -11.73 0.66
CA GLU A 2 4.72 -11.55 1.94
C GLU A 2 3.23 -11.35 1.67
N LEU A 3 2.38 -11.53 2.70
CA LEU A 3 0.96 -11.20 2.59
C LEU A 3 0.81 -9.67 2.52
N LEU A 4 0.35 -9.15 1.40
CA LEU A 4 0.17 -7.71 1.20
C LEU A 4 -1.22 -7.25 1.65
N ASN A 5 -2.26 -8.00 1.28
CA ASN A 5 -3.63 -7.68 1.67
C ASN A 5 -4.54 -8.92 1.60
N THR A 6 -5.70 -8.83 2.23
CA THR A 6 -6.76 -9.85 2.20
C THR A 6 -8.06 -9.19 1.74
N TYR A 7 -8.73 -9.81 0.78
CA TYR A 7 -9.99 -9.34 0.21
C TYR A 7 -11.11 -10.33 0.47
N ASP A 8 -12.33 -9.86 0.74
CA ASP A 8 -13.53 -10.70 0.80
C ASP A 8 -14.14 -10.96 -0.59
N ASP A 9 -13.84 -10.10 -1.57
CA ASP A 9 -14.33 -10.21 -2.94
C ASP A 9 -13.25 -10.68 -3.92
N LYS A 10 -13.61 -11.64 -4.76
CA LYS A 10 -12.69 -12.25 -5.74
C LYS A 10 -12.29 -11.27 -6.82
N GLU A 11 -13.27 -10.56 -7.39
CA GLU A 11 -13.06 -9.68 -8.54
C GLU A 11 -12.10 -8.55 -8.17
N THR A 12 -12.33 -7.94 -7.00
CA THR A 12 -11.45 -6.94 -6.39
C THR A 12 -10.04 -7.49 -6.20
N ALA A 13 -9.91 -8.70 -5.65
CA ALA A 13 -8.61 -9.34 -5.45
C ALA A 13 -7.86 -9.59 -6.77
N GLU A 14 -8.55 -10.04 -7.81
CA GLU A 14 -7.99 -10.27 -9.15
C GLU A 14 -7.56 -8.95 -9.80
N ILE A 15 -8.35 -7.89 -9.69
CA ILE A 15 -8.01 -6.54 -10.19
C ILE A 15 -6.71 -6.04 -9.54
N PHE A 16 -6.57 -6.16 -8.22
CA PHE A 16 -5.38 -5.72 -7.52
C PHE A 16 -4.17 -6.64 -7.78
N PHE A 17 -4.40 -7.94 -7.91
CA PHE A 17 -3.38 -8.91 -8.31
C PHE A 17 -2.79 -8.55 -9.68
N GLU A 18 -3.62 -8.19 -10.66
CA GLU A 18 -3.16 -7.79 -12.00
C GLU A 18 -2.30 -6.52 -11.96
N ARG A 19 -2.64 -5.57 -11.07
CA ARG A 19 -1.94 -4.28 -10.96
C ARG A 19 -0.53 -4.38 -10.41
N ILE A 20 -0.27 -5.23 -9.42
CA ILE A 20 1.04 -5.32 -8.77
C ILE A 20 2.08 -6.02 -9.66
N GLU A 21 3.35 -5.67 -9.48
CA GLU A 21 4.47 -6.19 -10.27
C GLU A 21 5.39 -7.10 -9.45
N GLY A 22 6.19 -7.89 -10.16
CA GLY A 22 7.16 -8.82 -9.56
C GLY A 22 6.55 -10.16 -9.15
N GLU A 23 7.21 -10.84 -8.22
CA GLU A 23 6.71 -12.10 -7.65
C GLU A 23 5.41 -11.85 -6.88
N LYS A 24 4.31 -12.47 -7.34
CA LYS A 24 2.96 -12.32 -6.79
C LYS A 24 2.20 -13.63 -6.82
N ARG A 25 1.29 -13.81 -5.85
CA ARG A 25 0.41 -14.97 -5.74
C ARG A 25 -0.91 -14.57 -5.11
N LEU A 26 -2.01 -15.00 -5.71
CA LEU A 26 -3.34 -14.90 -5.12
C LEU A 26 -3.77 -16.28 -4.62
N ALA A 27 -4.17 -16.38 -3.35
CA ALA A 27 -4.63 -17.62 -2.74
C ALA A 27 -6.01 -17.41 -2.11
N SER A 28 -6.96 -18.28 -2.42
CA SER A 28 -8.25 -18.31 -1.73
C SER A 28 -8.14 -19.16 -0.47
N GLU A 29 -8.57 -18.62 0.66
CA GLU A 29 -8.77 -19.32 1.92
C GLU A 29 -10.25 -19.36 2.22
N ARG A 30 -10.76 -20.51 2.64
CA ARG A 30 -12.18 -20.71 2.92
C ARG A 30 -12.35 -21.44 4.24
N ASP A 31 -13.12 -20.82 5.12
CA ASP A 31 -13.64 -21.44 6.34
C ASP A 31 -15.10 -21.84 6.15
N ALA A 32 -15.75 -22.30 7.24
CA ALA A 32 -17.13 -22.78 7.20
C ALA A 32 -18.14 -21.68 6.77
N THR A 33 -17.80 -20.40 6.95
CA THR A 33 -18.73 -19.28 6.75
C THR A 33 -18.32 -18.33 5.62
N GLU A 34 -17.03 -18.20 5.33
CA GLU A 34 -16.51 -17.12 4.47
C GLU A 34 -15.36 -17.61 3.58
N THR A 35 -15.19 -16.97 2.43
CA THR A 35 -14.04 -17.14 1.54
C THR A 35 -13.33 -15.81 1.41
N VAL A 36 -12.04 -15.81 1.70
CA VAL A 36 -11.17 -14.63 1.56
C VAL A 36 -10.08 -14.93 0.54
N TYR A 37 -9.54 -13.87 -0.04
CA TYR A 37 -8.54 -13.90 -1.09
C TYR A 37 -7.30 -13.17 -0.60
N ASN A 38 -6.30 -13.96 -0.19
CA ASN A 38 -5.02 -13.52 0.31
C ASN A 38 -4.09 -13.19 -0.87
N LEU A 39 -3.77 -11.91 -1.01
CA LEU A 39 -2.86 -11.39 -2.03
C LEU A 39 -1.44 -11.31 -1.47
N PHE A 40 -0.59 -12.22 -1.93
CA PHE A 40 0.83 -12.24 -1.65
C PHE A 40 1.60 -11.54 -2.76
N GLY A 41 2.66 -10.84 -2.39
CA GLY A 41 3.55 -10.22 -3.36
C GLY A 41 4.84 -9.68 -2.75
N GLN A 42 5.63 -9.00 -3.57
CA GLN A 42 6.76 -8.24 -3.08
C GLN A 42 6.27 -6.93 -2.45
N PRO A 43 6.58 -6.66 -1.17
CA PRO A 43 6.13 -5.46 -0.50
C PRO A 43 7.00 -4.28 -0.95
N THR A 44 6.76 -3.74 -2.13
CA THR A 44 7.43 -2.53 -2.60
C THR A 44 6.51 -1.34 -2.42
N TRP A 45 7.06 -0.14 -2.22
CA TRP A 45 6.24 1.08 -2.17
C TRP A 45 5.37 1.27 -3.41
N LYS A 46 5.87 0.84 -4.58
CA LYS A 46 5.09 0.83 -5.83
C LYS A 46 3.88 -0.11 -5.73
N ASN A 47 4.09 -1.35 -5.26
CA ASN A 47 2.99 -2.31 -5.09
C ASN A 47 2.00 -1.84 -4.04
N LEU A 48 2.46 -1.34 -2.88
CA LEU A 48 1.58 -0.80 -1.85
C LEU A 48 0.76 0.40 -2.36
N TYR A 49 1.34 1.25 -3.21
CA TYR A 49 0.64 2.34 -3.88
C TYR A 49 -0.44 1.82 -4.85
N LEU A 50 -0.12 0.80 -5.64
CA LEU A 50 -1.05 0.17 -6.60
C LEU A 50 -2.20 -0.57 -5.91
N LEU A 51 -1.97 -1.03 -4.68
CA LEU A 51 -2.96 -1.63 -3.79
C LEU A 51 -3.80 -0.61 -3.03
N ASP A 52 -3.59 0.70 -3.24
CA ASP A 52 -4.27 1.77 -2.52
C ASP A 52 -4.03 1.76 -1.00
N MET A 53 -2.89 1.21 -0.57
CA MET A 53 -2.58 1.05 0.85
C MET A 53 -1.85 2.27 1.42
N PHE A 54 -1.96 2.43 2.75
CA PHE A 54 -1.17 3.38 3.55
C PHE A 54 -1.23 4.84 3.08
N ASN A 55 -2.34 5.28 2.49
CA ASN A 55 -2.55 6.66 2.03
C ASN A 55 -1.44 7.18 1.10
N LEU A 56 -0.79 6.29 0.33
CA LEU A 56 0.33 6.67 -0.53
C LEU A 56 -0.07 7.62 -1.66
N LYS A 57 -1.32 7.54 -2.16
CA LYS A 57 -1.87 8.50 -3.12
C LYS A 57 -2.03 9.90 -2.52
N GLU A 58 -2.45 9.97 -1.26
CA GLU A 58 -2.55 11.24 -0.54
C GLU A 58 -1.17 11.85 -0.29
N LEU A 59 -0.20 11.02 0.10
CA LEU A 59 1.19 11.44 0.24
C LEU A 59 1.74 12.01 -1.09
N GLN A 60 1.47 11.35 -2.22
CA GLN A 60 1.89 11.83 -3.52
C GLN A 60 1.34 13.25 -3.77
N GLY A 61 0.04 13.47 -3.54
CA GLY A 61 -0.58 14.80 -3.68
C GLY A 61 0.08 15.86 -2.78
N ILE A 62 0.39 15.52 -1.54
CA ILE A 62 1.11 16.40 -0.61
C ILE A 62 2.51 16.76 -1.13
N ILE A 63 3.26 15.77 -1.62
CA ILE A 63 4.61 15.97 -2.17
C ILE A 63 4.55 16.85 -3.43
N GLU A 64 3.55 16.66 -4.28
CA GLU A 64 3.32 17.49 -5.47
C GLU A 64 2.99 18.94 -5.09
N CYS A 65 2.09 19.16 -4.12
CA CYS A 65 1.82 20.50 -3.58
C CYS A 65 3.09 21.16 -3.04
N ARG A 66 3.89 20.43 -2.25
CA ARG A 66 5.17 20.92 -1.71
C ARG A 66 6.14 21.31 -2.83
N LYS A 67 6.27 20.48 -3.87
CA LYS A 67 7.14 20.74 -5.03
C LYS A 67 6.69 21.96 -5.82
N ASN A 68 5.39 22.20 -5.91
CA ASN A 68 4.79 23.35 -6.59
C ASN A 68 4.74 24.62 -5.72
N GLY A 69 5.23 24.57 -4.47
CA GLY A 69 5.18 25.69 -3.54
C GLY A 69 3.77 26.02 -3.02
N GLN A 70 2.83 25.08 -3.15
CA GLN A 70 1.47 25.24 -2.64
C GLN A 70 1.40 24.88 -1.16
N SER A 71 0.45 25.47 -0.45
CA SER A 71 0.12 25.08 0.91
C SER A 71 -0.43 23.66 0.94
N PHE A 72 0.08 22.83 1.84
CA PHE A 72 -0.40 21.48 2.11
C PHE A 72 -0.59 21.29 3.62
N ASP A 73 -1.39 20.30 3.98
CA ASP A 73 -1.62 19.97 5.38
C ASP A 73 -0.39 19.27 5.99
N GLN A 74 0.37 20.01 6.79
CA GLN A 74 1.57 19.50 7.45
C GLN A 74 1.25 18.51 8.59
N GLU A 75 0.09 18.62 9.23
CA GLU A 75 -0.32 17.67 10.25
C GLU A 75 -0.61 16.32 9.59
N ARG A 76 -1.40 16.35 8.52
CA ARG A 76 -1.74 15.16 7.75
C ARG A 76 -0.51 14.49 7.15
N HIS A 77 0.43 15.28 6.61
CA HIS A 77 1.70 14.78 6.11
C HIS A 77 2.47 14.00 7.20
N ARG A 78 2.59 14.57 8.41
CA ARG A 78 3.25 13.91 9.54
C ARG A 78 2.54 12.63 9.98
N GLU A 79 1.20 12.59 9.96
CA GLU A 79 0.43 11.39 10.26
C GLU A 79 0.72 10.27 9.27
N ILE A 80 0.70 10.58 7.97
CA ILE A 80 1.00 9.60 6.92
C ILE A 80 2.44 9.08 7.09
N ILE A 81 3.41 9.96 7.30
CA ILE A 81 4.81 9.55 7.49
C ILE A 81 4.96 8.64 8.71
N LYS A 82 4.34 8.95 9.84
CA LYS A 82 4.35 8.06 11.02
C LYS A 82 3.76 6.68 10.72
N MET A 83 2.63 6.63 10.01
CA MET A 83 2.02 5.36 9.60
C MET A 83 2.95 4.56 8.68
N LEU A 84 3.59 5.25 7.71
CA LEU A 84 4.55 4.62 6.82
C LEU A 84 5.78 4.11 7.56
N GLU A 85 6.20 4.72 8.67
CA GLU A 85 7.30 4.20 9.50
C GLU A 85 6.96 2.86 10.14
N TYR A 86 5.70 2.64 10.52
CA TYR A 86 5.25 1.32 10.99
C TYR A 86 5.19 0.31 9.85
N ALA A 87 4.61 0.67 8.71
CA ALA A 87 4.55 -0.20 7.53
C ALA A 87 5.96 -0.56 7.03
N ALA A 88 6.86 0.42 6.99
CA ALA A 88 8.26 0.26 6.62
C ALA A 88 8.97 -0.78 7.49
N LYS A 89 8.75 -0.74 8.81
CA LYS A 89 9.29 -1.77 9.72
C LYS A 89 8.67 -3.13 9.51
N SER A 90 7.36 -3.20 9.22
CA SER A 90 6.65 -4.47 9.02
C SER A 90 7.09 -5.19 7.75
N PHE A 91 7.42 -4.44 6.70
CA PHE A 91 7.77 -4.96 5.38
C PHE A 91 9.27 -4.81 5.04
N ASP A 92 10.10 -4.44 6.02
CA ASP A 92 11.53 -4.14 5.86
C ASP A 92 11.85 -3.16 4.71
N LEU A 93 11.05 -2.10 4.60
CA LEU A 93 11.19 -1.06 3.58
C LEU A 93 11.91 0.17 4.12
N ILE A 94 12.61 0.87 3.22
CA ILE A 94 13.22 2.16 3.50
C ILE A 94 12.31 3.26 2.94
N ILE A 95 11.89 4.19 3.79
CA ILE A 95 11.13 5.37 3.35
C ILE A 95 12.09 6.32 2.61
N PRO A 96 11.77 6.73 1.37
CA PRO A 96 12.57 7.69 0.63
C PRO A 96 12.69 9.04 1.36
N ALA A 97 13.90 9.61 1.41
CA ALA A 97 14.16 10.87 2.12
C ALA A 97 13.31 12.05 1.61
N HIS A 98 12.98 12.06 0.32
CA HIS A 98 12.17 13.12 -0.30
C HIS A 98 10.68 13.06 0.10
N TRP A 99 10.24 12.01 0.78
CA TRP A 99 8.88 11.93 1.35
C TRP A 99 8.78 12.64 2.69
N ARG A 100 9.91 12.85 3.38
CA ARG A 100 9.98 13.52 4.69
C ARG A 100 10.10 15.03 4.57
#